data_AF-A0A978TDG2-F1
#
_entry.id   AF-A0A978TDG2-F1
#
_cell.length_a   1.000
_cell.length_b   1.000
_cell.length_c   1.000
_cell.angle_alpha   90.00
_cell.angle_beta   90.00
_cell.angle_gamma   90.00
#
_symmetry.space_group_name_H-M   'P 1'
#
loop_
_entity.id
_entity.type
_entity.pdbx_description
1 polymer ?
#
loop_
_entity_poly.entity_id
_entity_poly.type
_entity_poly.pdbx_seq_one_letter_code
_entity_poly.pdbx_strand_id
1 'polypeptide(L)'
;MTVVAIRPARITAVAPGSIAAEVGFEPGDALVAINGQRPRDLIDYRFLCADEELTLEVVDGQGKSHRVDIEKEIDEDLGLEFETALFDGLMQCNNACPFCFIDQQPVGKRTSLYLKDDDYRLSFLYGSYLTLTNLLPQEWDRIAHLRLSPLYVSVHATEPEVRSRLLKNPRAGQILEQLAWFQAQRLQIHAQVVVCPGINDGDHLDITLRDLARFHQGETPAVASVA
;
A
#
# COMPACT_ATOMS: atom_id res chain seq x y z
N MET A 1 6.09 5.89 20.85
CA MET A 1 6.20 5.89 19.38
C MET A 1 7.42 5.06 19.02
N THR A 2 7.23 3.77 18.76
CA THR A 2 8.29 2.93 18.21
C THR A 2 8.46 3.35 16.75
N VAL A 3 9.55 4.06 16.45
CA VAL A 3 9.94 4.36 15.07
C VAL A 3 10.17 3.00 14.42
N VAL A 4 9.34 2.63 13.45
CA VAL A 4 9.58 1.42 12.65
C VAL A 4 10.93 1.62 11.99
N ALA A 5 11.90 0.75 12.27
CA ALA A 5 13.24 0.88 11.73
C ALA A 5 13.17 0.61 10.22
N ILE A 6 13.26 1.68 9.42
CA ILE A 6 13.35 1.60 7.95
C ILE A 6 14.64 0.85 7.64
N ARG A 7 14.52 -0.32 7.02
CA ARG A 7 15.67 -1.12 6.62
C ARG A 7 16.18 -0.60 5.27
N PRO A 8 17.50 -0.64 5.02
CA PRO A 8 18.03 -0.39 3.69
C PRO A 8 17.33 -1.28 2.65
N ALA A 9 16.94 -0.68 1.52
CA ALA A 9 16.25 -1.35 0.44
C ALA A 9 17.24 -2.24 -0.33
N ARG A 10 17.14 -3.56 -0.11
CA ARG A 10 18.09 -4.53 -0.67
C ARG A 10 17.83 -4.77 -2.15
N ILE A 11 18.89 -4.61 -2.94
CA ILE A 11 18.90 -4.76 -4.39
C ILE A 11 19.05 -6.26 -4.71
N THR A 12 18.15 -6.79 -5.53
CA THR A 12 18.15 -8.18 -5.98
C THR A 12 18.58 -8.35 -7.41
N ALA A 13 18.41 -7.33 -8.24
CA ALA A 13 18.88 -7.29 -9.61
C ALA A 13 19.16 -5.86 -10.06
N VAL A 14 20.02 -5.74 -11.06
CA VAL A 14 20.35 -4.49 -11.73
C VAL A 14 20.12 -4.71 -13.22
N ALA A 15 19.36 -3.83 -13.85
CA ALA A 15 19.01 -3.95 -15.26
C ALA A 15 20.26 -3.75 -16.14
N PRO A 16 20.54 -4.65 -17.11
CA PRO A 16 21.69 -4.50 -17.99
C PRO A 16 21.63 -3.20 -18.80
N GLY A 17 22.73 -2.43 -18.79
CA GLY A 17 22.82 -1.16 -19.50
C GLY A 17 22.04 -0.01 -18.87
N SER A 18 21.60 -0.14 -17.61
CA SER A 18 21.02 0.97 -16.84
C SER A 18 22.09 1.83 -16.17
N ILE A 19 21.69 3.01 -15.69
CA ILE A 19 22.55 3.90 -14.89
C ILE A 19 23.19 3.13 -13.73
N ALA A 20 22.40 2.33 -13.00
CA ALA A 20 22.92 1.56 -11.89
C ALA A 20 24.00 0.54 -12.31
N ALA A 21 23.88 -0.07 -13.49
CA ALA A 21 24.91 -0.96 -14.01
C ALA A 21 26.20 -0.20 -14.37
N GLU A 22 26.10 0.99 -14.95
CA GLU A 22 27.25 1.84 -15.30
C GLU A 22 27.99 2.35 -14.07
N VAL A 23 27.25 2.69 -13.02
CA VAL A 23 27.78 3.10 -11.72
C VAL A 23 28.45 1.93 -10.97
N GLY A 24 28.05 0.69 -11.29
CA GLY A 24 28.62 -0.53 -10.70
C GLY A 24 27.86 -1.05 -9.48
N PHE A 25 26.55 -0.83 -9.40
CA PHE A 25 25.70 -1.51 -8.42
C PHE A 25 25.68 -3.03 -8.68
N GLU A 26 25.63 -3.80 -7.61
CA GLU A 26 25.55 -5.26 -7.66
C GLU A 26 24.37 -5.80 -6.84
N PRO A 27 23.79 -6.96 -7.23
CA PRO A 27 22.86 -7.68 -6.39
C PRO A 27 23.46 -7.98 -5.00
N GLY A 28 22.75 -7.61 -3.94
CA GLY A 28 23.23 -7.72 -2.56
C GLY A 28 23.55 -6.37 -1.92
N ASP A 29 23.78 -5.32 -2.72
CA ASP A 29 23.84 -3.95 -2.24
C ASP A 29 22.50 -3.51 -1.65
N ALA A 30 22.52 -2.48 -0.82
CA ALA A 30 21.30 -1.93 -0.22
C ALA A 30 21.29 -0.40 -0.26
N LEU A 31 20.24 0.15 -0.83
CA LEU A 31 19.98 1.59 -0.87
C LEU A 31 19.50 2.05 0.52
N VAL A 32 20.21 3.00 1.11
CA VAL A 32 19.90 3.56 2.44
C VAL A 32 19.06 4.84 2.32
N ALA A 33 19.48 5.75 1.44
CA ALA A 33 18.83 7.04 1.27
C ALA A 33 19.04 7.60 -0.15
N ILE A 34 18.12 8.46 -0.56
CA ILE A 34 18.21 9.30 -1.76
C ILE A 34 18.03 10.75 -1.32
N ASN A 35 18.97 11.63 -1.66
CA ASN A 35 18.94 13.05 -1.27
C ASN A 35 18.70 13.25 0.25
N GLY A 36 19.34 12.39 1.06
CA GLY A 36 19.22 12.38 2.52
C GLY A 36 17.90 11.81 3.07
N GLN A 37 16.97 11.36 2.22
CA GLN A 37 15.70 10.78 2.61
C GLN A 37 15.72 9.25 2.51
N ARG A 38 15.23 8.58 3.55
CA ARG A 38 15.15 7.12 3.61
C ARG A 38 13.81 6.66 3.06
N PRO A 39 13.74 6.06 1.86
CA PRO A 39 12.46 5.61 1.31
C PRO A 39 11.86 4.52 2.20
N ARG A 40 10.54 4.58 2.45
CA ARG A 40 9.82 3.56 3.20
C ARG A 40 9.40 2.37 2.34
N ASP A 41 9.29 2.59 1.04
CA ASP A 41 8.76 1.66 0.05
C ASP A 41 9.09 2.13 -1.38
N LEU A 42 8.66 1.35 -2.37
CA LEU A 42 8.88 1.63 -3.78
C LEU A 42 8.21 2.93 -4.26
N ILE A 43 7.16 3.40 -3.58
CA ILE A 43 6.49 4.67 -3.94
C ILE A 43 7.43 5.83 -3.62
N ASP A 44 8.00 5.85 -2.41
CA ASP A 44 9.00 6.86 -2.02
C ASP A 44 10.23 6.78 -2.93
N TYR A 45 10.72 5.58 -3.22
CA TYR A 45 11.85 5.39 -4.14
C TYR A 45 11.59 6.06 -5.49
N ARG A 46 10.45 5.77 -6.13
CA ARG A 46 10.09 6.35 -7.43
C ARG A 46 9.92 7.86 -7.35
N PHE A 47 9.31 8.37 -6.28
CA PHE A 47 9.12 9.79 -6.08
C PHE A 47 10.46 10.53 -5.93
N LEU A 48 11.38 9.98 -5.12
CA LEU A 48 12.70 10.55 -4.89
C LEU A 48 13.60 10.44 -6.13
N CYS A 49 13.41 9.42 -6.96
CA CYS A 49 14.12 9.28 -8.23
C CYS A 49 13.59 10.19 -9.34
N ALA A 50 12.49 10.92 -9.15
CA ALA A 50 11.95 11.85 -10.14
C ALA A 50 12.68 13.20 -10.17
N ASP A 51 13.89 13.27 -9.60
CA ASP A 51 14.81 14.42 -9.65
C ASP A 51 15.95 14.15 -10.65
N GLU A 52 16.58 15.20 -11.16
CA GLU A 52 17.70 15.10 -12.11
C GLU A 52 19.02 14.79 -11.39
N GLU A 53 19.21 15.41 -10.22
CA GLU A 53 20.42 15.24 -9.40
C GLU A 53 20.10 14.36 -8.17
N LEU A 54 20.72 13.19 -8.12
CA LEU A 54 20.52 12.22 -7.03
C LEU A 54 21.83 11.94 -6.29
N THR A 55 21.83 12.16 -4.99
CA THR A 55 22.85 11.64 -4.06
C THR A 55 22.30 10.40 -3.37
N LEU A 56 22.82 9.24 -3.74
CA LEU A 56 22.48 7.95 -3.15
C LEU A 56 23.45 7.60 -2.02
N GLU A 57 22.91 7.17 -0.89
CA GLU A 57 23.65 6.49 0.17
C GLU A 57 23.40 4.98 0.03
N VAL A 58 24.47 4.20 -0.10
CA VAL A 58 24.40 2.76 -0.38
C VAL A 58 25.29 2.01 0.60
N VAL A 59 24.90 0.80 0.98
CA VAL A 59 25.75 -0.15 1.69
C VAL A 59 25.97 -1.35 0.78
N ASP A 60 27.23 -1.65 0.48
CA ASP A 60 27.57 -2.78 -0.37
C ASP A 60 27.35 -4.14 0.32
N GLY A 61 27.45 -5.23 -0.44
CA GLY A 61 27.36 -6.59 0.10
C GLY A 61 28.39 -6.94 1.20
N GLN A 62 29.44 -6.14 1.40
CA GLN A 62 30.42 -6.29 2.48
C GLN A 62 30.11 -5.42 3.70
N GLY A 63 29.04 -4.62 3.66
CA GLY A 63 28.63 -3.71 4.74
C GLY A 63 29.34 -2.37 4.73
N LYS A 64 30.08 -2.02 3.67
CA LYS A 64 30.75 -0.72 3.54
C LYS A 64 29.79 0.30 2.91
N SER A 65 29.75 1.49 3.51
CA SER A 65 28.95 2.60 3.00
C SER A 65 29.63 3.34 1.85
N HIS A 66 28.86 3.67 0.83
CA HIS A 66 29.25 4.45 -0.34
C HIS A 66 28.27 5.60 -0.54
N ARG A 67 28.77 6.67 -1.14
CA ARG A 67 27.95 7.78 -1.63
C ARG A 67 28.13 7.88 -3.13
N VAL A 68 27.04 7.86 -3.87
CA VAL A 68 27.02 7.93 -5.33
C VAL A 68 26.23 9.15 -5.73
N ASP A 69 26.84 10.03 -6.50
CA ASP A 69 26.17 11.19 -7.09
C ASP A 69 25.86 10.85 -8.56
N ILE A 70 24.60 11.00 -8.97
CA ILE A 70 24.06 10.64 -10.29
C ILE A 70 23.34 11.86 -10.88
N GLU A 71 23.61 12.14 -12.15
CA GLU A 71 22.87 13.10 -12.97
C GLU A 71 22.12 12.32 -14.06
N LYS A 72 20.81 12.54 -14.21
CA LYS A 72 19.96 11.82 -15.16
C LYS A 72 18.79 12.67 -15.63
N GLU A 73 18.09 12.22 -16.67
CA GLU A 73 16.81 12.82 -17.05
C GLU A 73 15.70 12.46 -16.04
N ILE A 74 14.70 13.34 -15.85
CA ILE A 74 13.63 13.17 -14.85
C ILE A 74 12.93 11.80 -14.95
N ASP A 75 12.63 11.36 -16.17
CA ASP A 75 11.87 10.12 -16.44
C ASP A 75 12.77 8.88 -16.58
N GLU A 76 14.08 9.02 -16.44
CA GLU A 76 15.03 7.91 -16.59
C GLU A 76 15.11 7.06 -15.31
N ASP A 77 14.94 5.74 -15.46
CA ASP A 77 15.02 4.79 -14.35
C ASP A 77 16.49 4.42 -14.07
N LEU A 78 16.85 4.30 -12.79
CA LEU A 78 18.17 3.81 -12.39
C LEU A 78 18.34 2.33 -12.76
N GLY A 79 17.25 1.57 -12.87
CA GLY A 79 17.28 0.14 -13.18
C GLY A 79 17.63 -0.73 -11.98
N LEU A 80 17.21 -0.32 -10.78
CA LEU A 80 17.35 -1.09 -9.55
C LEU A 80 16.08 -1.91 -9.26
N GLU A 81 16.25 -3.22 -9.04
CA GLU A 81 15.17 -4.08 -8.57
C GLU A 81 15.39 -4.46 -7.10
N PHE A 82 14.32 -4.42 -6.31
CA PHE A 82 14.38 -4.63 -4.86
C PHE A 82 13.69 -5.94 -4.43
N GLU A 83 14.15 -6.51 -3.30
CA GLU A 83 13.60 -7.74 -2.73
C GLU A 83 12.11 -7.64 -2.35
N THR A 84 11.67 -6.45 -1.96
CA THR A 84 10.31 -6.16 -1.49
C THR A 84 9.92 -4.75 -1.89
N ALA A 85 8.63 -4.51 -2.14
CA ALA A 85 8.11 -3.17 -2.34
C ALA A 85 8.06 -2.33 -1.06
N LEU A 86 8.13 -2.97 0.11
CA LEU A 86 7.97 -2.33 1.43
C LEU A 86 9.28 -2.47 2.23
N PHE A 87 10.00 -1.38 2.43
CA PHE A 87 11.31 -1.37 3.09
C PHE A 87 11.22 -1.25 4.62
N ASP A 88 10.13 -0.66 5.12
CA ASP A 88 9.78 -0.64 6.54
C ASP A 88 8.88 -1.83 6.97
N GLY A 89 8.56 -2.73 6.04
CA GLY A 89 7.78 -3.93 6.26
C GLY A 89 6.27 -3.75 6.01
N LEU A 90 5.54 -4.87 6.11
CA LEU A 90 4.11 -4.92 5.82
C LEU A 90 3.26 -4.35 6.96
N MET A 91 2.32 -3.45 6.63
CA MET A 91 1.21 -3.11 7.52
C MET A 91 0.23 -4.28 7.59
N GLN A 92 0.19 -4.95 8.73
CA GLN A 92 -0.63 -6.16 8.89
C GLN A 92 -2.09 -5.82 9.19
N CYS A 93 -2.97 -6.67 8.66
CA CYS A 93 -4.39 -6.64 8.97
C CYS A 93 -4.63 -6.88 10.47
N ASN A 94 -5.52 -6.09 11.06
CA ASN A 94 -5.94 -6.23 12.46
C ASN A 94 -7.37 -6.76 12.61
N ASN A 95 -7.94 -7.33 11.54
CA ASN A 95 -9.28 -7.89 11.51
C ASN A 95 -9.27 -9.40 11.81
N ALA A 96 -10.41 -9.92 12.29
CA ALA A 96 -10.62 -11.34 12.61
C ALA A 96 -11.87 -11.89 11.91
N CYS A 97 -11.97 -11.59 10.62
CA CYS A 97 -13.11 -11.92 9.77
C CYS A 97 -13.34 -13.44 9.75
N PRO A 98 -14.60 -13.92 9.83
CA PRO A 98 -14.89 -15.36 9.80
C PRO A 98 -14.50 -16.02 8.47
N PHE A 99 -14.46 -15.26 7.37
CA PHE A 99 -14.06 -15.71 6.03
C PHE A 99 -12.58 -15.45 5.70
N CYS A 100 -11.76 -15.06 6.69
CA CYS A 100 -10.34 -14.79 6.45
C CYS A 100 -9.62 -16.08 6.04
N PHE A 101 -9.23 -16.16 4.77
CA PHE A 101 -8.51 -17.32 4.22
C PHE A 101 -7.23 -17.64 4.99
N ILE A 102 -6.50 -16.61 5.42
CA ILE A 102 -5.24 -16.75 6.16
C ILE A 102 -5.47 -17.38 7.55
N ASP A 103 -6.53 -16.99 8.27
CA ASP A 103 -6.89 -17.60 9.56
C ASP A 103 -7.36 -19.05 9.44
N GLN A 104 -7.88 -19.43 8.27
CA GLN A 104 -8.35 -20.78 7.98
C GLN A 104 -7.23 -21.73 7.51
N GLN A 105 -5.99 -21.24 7.33
CA GLN A 105 -4.86 -22.06 6.93
C GLN A 105 -4.46 -23.07 8.03
N PRO A 106 -4.09 -24.31 7.66
CA PRO A 106 -3.56 -25.28 8.62
C PRO A 106 -2.19 -24.83 9.15
N VAL A 107 -1.83 -25.25 10.37
CA VAL A 107 -0.52 -24.96 10.98
C VAL A 107 0.64 -25.68 10.27
N GLY A 108 1.86 -25.14 10.39
CA GLY A 108 3.09 -25.75 9.86
C GLY A 108 3.46 -25.39 8.42
N LYS A 109 2.81 -24.39 7.82
CA LYS A 109 3.19 -23.82 6.51
C LYS A 109 4.32 -22.79 6.66
N ARG A 110 4.84 -22.30 5.53
CA ARG A 110 5.83 -21.22 5.50
C ARG A 110 5.26 -19.99 6.21
N THR A 111 6.05 -19.34 7.06
CA THR A 111 5.63 -18.19 7.87
C THR A 111 5.00 -17.07 7.05
N SER A 112 5.51 -16.81 5.85
CA SER A 112 4.98 -15.78 4.95
C SER A 112 3.53 -16.02 4.51
N LEU A 113 3.05 -17.27 4.52
CA LEU A 113 1.67 -17.62 4.17
C LEU A 113 0.66 -17.29 5.27
N TYR A 114 1.12 -16.88 6.45
CA TYR A 114 0.28 -16.46 7.56
C TYR A 114 0.22 -14.93 7.74
N LEU A 115 0.93 -14.17 6.89
CA LEU A 115 0.87 -12.72 6.91
C LEU A 115 -0.42 -12.26 6.23
N LYS A 116 -1.18 -11.42 6.93
CA LYS A 116 -2.37 -10.77 6.38
C LYS A 116 -1.98 -9.36 5.95
N ASP A 117 -2.02 -9.10 4.65
CA ASP A 117 -1.87 -7.76 4.13
C ASP A 117 -3.17 -6.96 4.34
N ASP A 118 -2.98 -5.68 4.67
CA ASP A 118 -4.02 -4.66 4.72
C ASP A 118 -3.32 -3.31 4.53
N ASP A 119 -2.47 -3.23 3.51
CA ASP A 119 -1.49 -2.16 3.31
C ASP A 119 -1.86 -1.35 2.07
N TYR A 120 -2.12 -0.05 2.24
CA TYR A 120 -2.54 0.83 1.15
C TYR A 120 -1.48 0.95 0.04
N ARG A 121 -0.22 0.70 0.36
CA ARG A 121 0.89 0.78 -0.62
C ARG A 121 0.84 -0.39 -1.59
N LEU A 122 0.55 -1.60 -1.08
CA LEU A 122 0.31 -2.76 -1.94
C LEU A 122 -1.00 -2.62 -2.72
N SER A 123 -2.00 -1.96 -2.12
CA SER A 123 -3.23 -1.62 -2.84
C SER A 123 -2.95 -0.73 -4.05
N PHE A 124 -2.16 0.33 -3.87
CA PHE A 124 -1.79 1.24 -4.94
C PHE A 124 -0.87 0.57 -5.99
N LEU A 125 0.15 -0.17 -5.55
CA LEU A 125 1.16 -0.75 -6.45
C LEU A 125 0.64 -1.97 -7.22
N TYR A 126 -0.20 -2.80 -6.59
CA TYR A 126 -0.53 -4.14 -7.10
C TYR A 126 -2.03 -4.45 -7.10
N GLY A 127 -2.88 -3.54 -6.63
CA GLY A 127 -4.32 -3.75 -6.58
C GLY A 127 -4.81 -4.68 -5.47
N SER A 128 -4.00 -4.89 -4.41
CA SER A 128 -4.45 -5.61 -3.22
C SER A 128 -5.61 -4.88 -2.52
N TYR A 129 -6.61 -5.62 -2.06
CA TYR A 129 -7.74 -5.03 -1.34
C TYR A 129 -7.38 -4.76 0.13
N LEU A 130 -7.66 -3.55 0.60
CA LEU A 130 -7.52 -3.16 2.01
C LEU A 130 -8.88 -2.79 2.63
N THR A 131 -8.98 -2.88 3.94
CA THR A 131 -10.19 -2.61 4.72
C THR A 131 -10.22 -1.22 5.35
N LEU A 132 -9.08 -0.51 5.32
CA LEU A 132 -8.85 0.82 5.93
C LEU A 132 -8.90 0.83 7.47
N THR A 133 -8.95 -0.33 8.14
CA THR A 133 -9.13 -0.40 9.61
C THR A 133 -7.84 -0.27 10.40
N ASN A 134 -6.69 -0.33 9.75
CA ASN A 134 -5.35 -0.28 10.35
C ASN A 134 -4.58 1.01 10.02
N LEU A 135 -5.16 1.94 9.26
CA LEU A 135 -4.52 3.22 8.92
C LEU A 135 -4.43 4.16 10.12
N LEU A 136 -3.25 4.75 10.31
CA LEU A 136 -3.00 5.82 11.27
C LEU A 136 -3.18 7.19 10.59
N PRO A 137 -3.41 8.29 11.34
CA PRO A 137 -3.59 9.63 10.76
C PRO A 137 -2.49 10.04 9.77
N GLN A 138 -1.23 9.71 10.06
CA GLN A 138 -0.10 10.05 9.18
C GLN A 138 -0.17 9.35 7.82
N GLU A 139 -0.77 8.15 7.77
CA GLU A 139 -0.93 7.41 6.52
C GLU A 139 -2.05 8.00 5.67
N TRP A 140 -3.12 8.54 6.28
CA TRP A 140 -4.14 9.32 5.56
C TRP A 140 -3.54 10.59 4.95
N ASP A 141 -2.73 11.31 5.72
CA ASP A 141 -2.03 12.52 5.24
C ASP A 141 -1.11 12.18 4.06
N ARG A 142 -0.38 11.06 4.15
CA ARG A 142 0.51 10.59 3.08
C ARG A 142 -0.26 10.21 1.81
N ILE A 143 -1.38 9.48 1.93
CA ILE A 143 -2.26 9.14 0.80
C ILE A 143 -2.73 10.41 0.08
N ALA A 144 -3.14 11.43 0.84
CA ALA A 144 -3.58 12.70 0.26
C ALA A 144 -2.43 13.46 -0.41
N HIS A 145 -1.28 13.59 0.28
CA HIS A 145 -0.12 14.32 -0.21
C HIS A 145 0.44 13.74 -1.50
N LEU A 146 0.62 12.41 -1.55
CA LEU A 146 1.14 11.70 -2.71
C LEU A 146 0.06 11.32 -3.75
N ARG A 147 -1.20 11.71 -3.51
CA ARG A 147 -2.34 11.45 -4.39
C ARG A 147 -2.54 9.95 -4.72
N LEU A 148 -2.30 9.07 -3.75
CA LEU A 148 -2.31 7.62 -3.96
C LEU A 148 -3.73 7.13 -4.27
N SER A 149 -4.04 6.99 -5.56
CA SER A 149 -5.34 6.55 -6.06
C SER A 149 -5.23 6.01 -7.50
N PRO A 150 -6.10 5.07 -7.91
CA PRO A 150 -7.17 4.47 -7.11
C PRO A 150 -6.64 3.44 -6.07
N LEU A 151 -7.29 3.37 -4.91
CA LEU A 151 -7.06 2.28 -3.94
C LEU A 151 -8.16 1.23 -4.05
N TYR A 152 -7.83 -0.03 -3.79
CA TYR A 152 -8.78 -1.14 -3.82
C TYR A 152 -9.30 -1.40 -2.41
N VAL A 153 -10.56 -1.07 -2.14
CA VAL A 153 -11.14 -1.08 -0.79
C VAL A 153 -12.19 -2.18 -0.65
N SER A 154 -12.00 -3.09 0.30
CA SER A 154 -12.99 -4.11 0.65
C SER A 154 -14.00 -3.53 1.64
N VAL A 155 -15.18 -3.19 1.13
CA VAL A 155 -16.23 -2.48 1.86
C VAL A 155 -17.07 -3.44 2.69
N HIS A 156 -17.49 -4.57 2.11
CA HIS A 156 -18.40 -5.57 2.70
C HIS A 156 -19.80 -5.09 3.05
N ALA A 157 -19.94 -4.04 3.87
CA ALA A 157 -21.22 -3.45 4.25
C ALA A 157 -21.01 -1.96 4.58
N THR A 158 -21.98 -1.09 4.33
CA THR A 158 -21.88 0.33 4.73
C THR A 158 -22.44 0.61 6.13
N GLU A 159 -23.30 -0.26 6.64
CA GLU A 159 -23.87 -0.13 7.97
C GLU A 159 -22.82 -0.40 9.06
N PRO A 160 -22.57 0.54 10.00
CA PRO A 160 -21.46 0.45 10.93
C PRO A 160 -21.44 -0.83 11.78
N GLU A 161 -22.60 -1.23 12.31
CA GLU A 161 -22.75 -2.41 13.16
C GLU A 161 -22.53 -3.71 12.37
N VAL A 162 -23.05 -3.79 11.15
CA VAL A 162 -22.90 -4.96 10.27
C VAL A 162 -21.43 -5.14 9.89
N ARG A 163 -20.77 -4.06 9.43
CA ARG A 163 -19.37 -4.11 9.01
C ARG A 163 -18.43 -4.41 10.19
N SER A 164 -18.67 -3.80 11.35
CA SER A 164 -17.87 -4.03 12.57
C SER A 164 -18.00 -5.46 13.07
N ARG A 165 -19.21 -6.04 13.03
CA ARG A 165 -19.43 -7.46 13.35
C ARG A 165 -18.71 -8.39 12.37
N LEU A 166 -18.78 -8.07 11.08
CA LEU A 166 -18.22 -8.88 9.99
C LEU A 166 -16.68 -8.90 10.01
N LEU A 167 -16.03 -7.75 10.22
CA LEU A 167 -14.56 -7.65 10.34
C LEU A 167 -14.03 -7.93 11.76
N LYS A 168 -14.93 -8.02 12.75
CA LYS A 168 -14.62 -8.07 14.19
C LYS A 168 -13.69 -6.94 14.62
N ASN A 169 -13.96 -5.74 14.12
CA ASN A 169 -13.16 -4.55 14.35
C ASN A 169 -14.06 -3.32 14.50
N PRO A 170 -14.05 -2.61 15.65
CA PRO A 170 -14.92 -1.45 15.86
C PRO A 170 -14.58 -0.28 14.94
N ARG A 171 -13.34 -0.16 14.45
CA ARG A 171 -12.96 0.89 13.48
C ARG A 171 -13.59 0.67 12.11
N ALA A 172 -14.04 -0.55 11.80
CA ALA A 172 -14.66 -0.85 10.52
C ALA A 172 -15.92 -0.01 10.29
N GLY A 173 -16.65 0.40 11.33
CA GLY A 173 -17.86 1.19 11.19
C GLY A 173 -17.69 2.56 10.51
N GLN A 174 -16.47 3.01 10.27
CA GLN A 174 -16.14 4.35 9.72
C GLN A 174 -16.16 4.42 8.18
N ILE A 175 -16.58 3.37 7.48
CA ILE A 175 -16.39 3.27 6.02
C ILE A 175 -17.03 4.43 5.25
N LEU A 176 -18.23 4.87 5.62
CA LEU A 176 -18.90 6.00 4.96
C LEU A 176 -18.17 7.33 5.17
N GLU A 177 -17.61 7.55 6.36
CA GLU A 177 -16.79 8.74 6.66
C GLU A 177 -15.49 8.70 5.85
N GLN A 178 -14.89 7.53 5.70
CA GLN A 178 -13.69 7.32 4.89
C GLN A 178 -13.97 7.55 3.40
N LEU A 179 -15.09 7.06 2.86
CA LEU A 179 -15.49 7.34 1.47
C LEU A 179 -15.75 8.84 1.24
N ALA A 180 -16.38 9.51 2.19
CA ALA A 180 -16.55 10.96 2.15
C ALA A 180 -15.20 11.71 2.19
N TRP A 181 -14.22 11.20 2.94
CA TRP A 181 -12.86 11.74 2.93
C TRP A 181 -12.19 11.57 1.55
N PHE A 182 -12.27 10.38 0.94
CA PHE A 182 -11.75 10.16 -0.42
C PHE A 182 -12.38 11.12 -1.43
N GLN A 183 -13.71 11.31 -1.35
CA GLN A 183 -14.43 12.26 -2.18
C GLN A 183 -13.95 13.71 -1.98
N ALA A 184 -13.81 14.15 -0.72
CA ALA A 184 -13.32 15.49 -0.40
C ALA A 184 -11.89 15.73 -0.92
N GLN A 185 -11.03 14.71 -0.86
CA GLN A 185 -9.68 14.75 -1.40
C GLN A 185 -9.62 14.56 -2.93
N ARG A 186 -10.76 14.29 -3.61
CA ARG A 186 -10.79 13.93 -5.04
C ARG A 186 -9.87 12.75 -5.34
N LEU A 187 -9.91 11.73 -4.49
CA LEU A 187 -9.19 10.47 -4.65
C LEU A 187 -10.21 9.37 -4.92
N GLN A 188 -9.80 8.39 -5.72
CA GLN A 188 -10.69 7.32 -6.17
C GLN A 188 -10.39 6.01 -5.46
N ILE A 189 -11.39 5.15 -5.42
CA ILE A 189 -11.28 3.77 -4.98
C ILE A 189 -12.00 2.83 -5.95
N HIS A 190 -11.51 1.60 -6.02
CA HIS A 190 -12.25 0.45 -6.53
C HIS A 190 -12.82 -0.31 -5.33
N ALA A 191 -14.14 -0.33 -5.19
CA ALA A 191 -14.79 -1.00 -4.06
C ALA A 191 -15.01 -2.49 -4.36
N GLN A 192 -14.94 -3.32 -3.33
CA GLN A 192 -15.37 -4.72 -3.36
C GLN A 192 -16.37 -5.00 -2.25
N VAL A 193 -17.39 -5.80 -2.57
CA VAL A 193 -18.36 -6.28 -1.59
C VAL A 193 -18.31 -7.81 -1.50
N VAL A 194 -17.60 -8.35 -0.49
CA VAL A 194 -17.67 -9.78 -0.17
C VAL A 194 -18.95 -10.06 0.62
N VAL A 195 -19.87 -10.79 0.00
CA VAL A 195 -21.18 -11.13 0.58
C VAL A 195 -21.10 -12.43 1.38
N CYS A 196 -21.57 -12.37 2.62
CA CYS A 196 -21.69 -13.47 3.56
C CYS A 196 -23.18 -13.73 3.86
N PRO A 197 -23.73 -14.89 3.47
CA PRO A 197 -25.14 -15.20 3.65
C PRO A 197 -25.62 -15.07 5.09
N GLY A 198 -26.76 -14.40 5.29
CA GLY A 198 -27.36 -14.11 6.59
C GLY A 198 -26.64 -13.05 7.42
N ILE A 199 -25.62 -12.37 6.87
CA ILE A 199 -24.86 -11.34 7.59
C ILE A 199 -24.95 -9.97 6.89
N ASN A 200 -24.59 -9.90 5.61
CA ASN A 200 -24.57 -8.67 4.79
C ASN A 200 -25.16 -8.89 3.38
N ASP A 201 -26.02 -9.88 3.22
CA ASP A 201 -26.83 -10.12 2.02
C ASP A 201 -28.22 -9.45 2.14
N GLY A 202 -29.06 -9.63 1.11
CA GLY A 202 -30.44 -9.10 1.09
C GLY A 202 -30.48 -7.59 1.24
N ASP A 203 -31.28 -7.10 2.19
CA ASP A 203 -31.48 -5.67 2.43
C ASP A 203 -30.16 -4.93 2.75
N HIS A 204 -29.23 -5.58 3.47
CA HIS A 204 -27.92 -4.99 3.80
C HIS A 204 -27.05 -4.78 2.55
N LEU A 205 -27.11 -5.72 1.60
CA LEU A 205 -26.41 -5.58 0.32
C LEU A 205 -27.02 -4.45 -0.50
N ASP A 206 -28.35 -4.37 -0.57
CA ASP A 206 -29.05 -3.30 -1.27
C ASP A 206 -28.70 -1.91 -0.71
N ILE A 207 -28.65 -1.77 0.61
CA ILE A 207 -28.20 -0.55 1.30
C ILE A 207 -26.77 -0.22 0.89
N THR A 208 -25.87 -1.20 0.97
CA THR A 208 -24.44 -1.06 0.64
C THR A 208 -24.25 -0.57 -0.80
N LEU A 209 -24.94 -1.18 -1.77
CA LEU A 209 -24.84 -0.80 -3.18
C LEU A 209 -25.39 0.61 -3.43
N ARG A 210 -26.52 0.97 -2.80
CA ARG A 210 -27.09 2.33 -2.90
C ARG A 210 -26.15 3.38 -2.31
N ASP A 211 -25.53 3.08 -1.17
CA ASP A 211 -24.57 3.98 -0.53
C ASP A 211 -23.32 4.16 -1.40
N LEU A 212 -22.73 3.08 -1.93
CA LEU A 212 -21.59 3.16 -2.84
C LEU A 212 -21.93 3.96 -4.11
N ALA A 213 -23.13 3.76 -4.68
CA ALA A 213 -23.59 4.52 -5.84
C ALA A 213 -23.70 6.03 -5.56
N ARG A 214 -23.98 6.46 -4.32
CA ARG A 214 -23.99 7.88 -3.95
C ARG A 214 -22.61 8.54 -4.08
N PHE A 215 -21.54 7.77 -3.92
CA PHE A 215 -20.15 8.25 -4.10
C PHE A 215 -19.67 8.15 -5.55
N HIS A 216 -20.51 7.65 -6.47
CA HIS A 216 -20.25 7.63 -7.91
C HIS A 216 -20.88 8.85 -8.59
N GLN A 217 -20.35 10.05 -8.30
CA GLN A 217 -20.85 11.31 -8.85
C GLN A 217 -19.73 12.18 -9.43
N GLY A 218 -20.05 12.89 -10.52
CA GLY A 218 -19.13 13.81 -11.20
C GLY A 218 -18.13 13.12 -12.13
N GLU A 219 -17.20 13.90 -12.68
CA GLU A 219 -16.17 13.40 -13.61
C GLU A 219 -15.11 12.54 -12.91
N THR A 220 -14.88 12.77 -11.62
CA THR A 220 -13.91 12.02 -10.80
C THR A 220 -14.61 11.46 -9.55
N PRO A 221 -15.39 10.38 -9.69
CA PRO A 221 -16.11 9.79 -8.58
C PRO A 221 -15.15 9.17 -7.56
N ALA A 222 -15.49 9.26 -6.27
CA ALA A 222 -14.72 8.61 -5.20
C ALA A 222 -14.82 7.08 -5.31
N VAL A 223 -15.99 6.54 -5.62
CA VAL A 223 -16.16 5.11 -5.95
C VAL A 223 -16.15 4.98 -7.47
N ALA A 224 -15.01 4.59 -8.03
CA ALA A 224 -14.84 4.46 -9.48
C ALA A 224 -15.51 3.20 -10.04
N SER A 225 -15.46 2.10 -9.29
CA SER A 225 -16.16 0.85 -9.61
C SER A 225 -16.52 0.08 -8.35
N VAL A 226 -17.42 -0.90 -8.49
CA VAL A 226 -17.79 -1.86 -7.45
C VAL A 226 -17.71 -3.26 -8.06
N ALA A 227 -17.01 -4.18 -7.38
CA ALA A 227 -16.90 -5.60 -7.73
C ALA A 227 -17.52 -6.50 -6.66
#